data_AF-A0A5P9FDB9-F1
#
_entry.id   AF-A0A5P9FDB9-F1
#
_cell.length_a   1.000
_cell.length_b   1.000
_cell.length_c   1.000
_cell.angle_alpha   90.00
_cell.angle_beta   90.00
_cell.angle_gamma   90.00
#
_symmetry.space_group_name_H-M   'P 1'
#
loop_
_entity.id
_entity.type
_entity.pdbx_description
1 polymer ?
#
loop_
_entity_poly.entity_id
_entity_poly.type
_entity_poly.pdbx_seq_one_letter_code
_entity_poly.pdbx_strand_id
1 'polypeptide(L)'
;MLPHQLMIQPLGNNLTKPTVEITQHFSEEVHAIDSAIAGQGVVLASSALAASAVAAGQLVCLSDTDLPGRTFWAVCRADHPRLADIERFSSWVRASA
;
A
#
# COMPACT_ATOMS: atom_id res chain seq x y z
N MET A 1 -36.75 -11.81 -52.76
CA MET A 1 -36.80 -10.75 -51.73
C MET A 1 -36.95 -11.42 -50.38
N LEU A 2 -35.89 -11.48 -49.58
CA LEU A 2 -35.89 -12.00 -48.20
C LEU A 2 -35.66 -10.82 -47.23
N PRO A 3 -36.27 -10.81 -46.04
CA PRO A 3 -36.17 -9.68 -45.13
C PRO A 3 -34.80 -9.66 -44.43
N HIS A 4 -34.18 -8.48 -44.37
CA HIS A 4 -32.97 -8.22 -43.56
C HIS A 4 -33.32 -8.34 -42.07
N GLN A 5 -33.05 -9.50 -41.48
CA GLN A 5 -33.14 -9.70 -40.05
C GLN A 5 -31.90 -9.07 -39.40
N LEU A 6 -32.09 -7.92 -38.76
CA LEU A 6 -31.07 -7.21 -38.00
C LEU A 6 -30.64 -8.10 -36.83
N MET A 7 -29.47 -8.73 -36.96
CA MET A 7 -28.90 -9.61 -35.95
C MET A 7 -28.26 -8.73 -34.86
N ILE A 8 -29.07 -8.29 -33.89
CA ILE A 8 -28.55 -7.71 -32.64
C ILE A 8 -27.91 -8.87 -31.88
N GLN A 9 -26.60 -9.04 -32.03
CA GLN A 9 -25.85 -9.97 -31.20
C GLN A 9 -25.87 -9.45 -29.76
N PRO A 10 -26.20 -10.28 -28.75
CA PRO A 10 -26.13 -9.85 -27.36
C PRO A 10 -24.69 -9.44 -27.07
N LEU A 11 -24.51 -8.23 -26.51
CA LEU A 11 -23.22 -7.77 -26.01
C LEU A 11 -22.71 -8.82 -25.02
N GLY A 12 -21.77 -9.65 -25.46
CA GLY A 12 -21.26 -10.76 -24.67
C GLY A 12 -20.69 -10.23 -23.36
N ASN A 13 -20.99 -10.92 -22.25
CA ASN A 13 -20.56 -10.64 -20.88
C ASN A 13 -19.02 -10.70 -20.66
N ASN A 14 -18.20 -10.44 -21.69
CA ASN A 14 -16.74 -10.36 -21.61
C ASN A 14 -16.27 -9.02 -21.03
N LEU A 15 -16.85 -8.60 -19.91
CA LEU A 15 -16.16 -7.66 -19.02
C LEU A 15 -15.02 -8.47 -18.38
N THR A 16 -13.92 -8.61 -19.13
CA THR A 16 -12.65 -9.07 -18.60
C THR A 16 -12.36 -8.26 -17.36
N LYS A 17 -12.31 -8.94 -16.21
CA LYS A 17 -11.88 -8.33 -14.95
C LYS A 17 -10.55 -7.61 -15.25
N PRO A 18 -10.38 -6.34 -14.85
CA PRO A 18 -9.11 -5.65 -15.08
C PRO A 18 -7.98 -6.50 -14.50
N THR A 19 -7.13 -7.01 -15.38
CA THR A 19 -5.94 -7.75 -14.98
C THR A 19 -4.96 -6.72 -14.44
N VAL A 20 -4.77 -6.71 -13.13
CA VAL A 20 -3.72 -5.89 -12.51
C VAL A 20 -2.39 -6.57 -12.82
N GLU A 21 -1.59 -5.94 -13.68
CA GLU A 21 -0.23 -6.38 -13.97
C GLU A 21 0.74 -5.71 -13.01
N ILE A 22 1.57 -6.51 -12.33
CA ILE A 22 2.66 -5.98 -11.50
C ILE A 22 3.77 -5.53 -12.44
N THR A 23 3.88 -4.22 -12.66
CA THR A 23 4.86 -3.65 -13.59
C THR A 23 6.24 -3.48 -12.97
N GLN A 24 6.32 -3.36 -11.64
CA GLN A 24 7.56 -3.12 -10.91
C GLN A 24 7.56 -3.86 -9.58
N HIS A 25 8.72 -4.34 -9.16
CA HIS A 25 8.91 -5.00 -7.88
C HIS A 25 10.10 -4.39 -7.15
N PHE A 26 9.88 -4.01 -5.90
CA PHE A 26 10.88 -3.39 -5.04
C PHE A 26 11.06 -4.23 -3.77
N SER A 27 12.30 -4.41 -3.34
CA SER A 27 12.59 -5.10 -2.07
C SER A 27 12.18 -4.26 -0.87
N GLU A 28 12.33 -2.93 -0.98
CA GLU A 28 12.04 -1.97 0.08
C GLU A 28 10.80 -1.17 -0.28
N GLU A 29 9.89 -1.02 0.68
CA GLU A 29 8.61 -0.31 0.51
C GLU A 29 8.79 1.16 0.12
N VAL A 30 9.84 1.82 0.64
CA VAL A 30 10.14 3.23 0.35
C VAL A 30 10.36 3.46 -1.16
N HIS A 31 11.04 2.55 -1.85
CA HIS A 31 11.25 2.68 -3.30
C HIS A 31 9.95 2.50 -4.10
N ALA A 32 9.02 1.68 -3.60
CA ALA A 32 7.70 1.56 -4.22
C ALA A 32 6.88 2.84 -4.07
N ILE A 33 6.98 3.50 -2.91
CA ILE A 33 6.37 4.82 -2.65
C ILE A 33 6.99 5.89 -3.58
N ASP A 34 8.32 5.95 -3.68
CA ASP A 34 9.01 6.91 -4.56
C ASP A 34 8.62 6.73 -6.03
N SER A 35 8.48 5.48 -6.49
CA SER A 35 8.02 5.18 -7.85
C SER A 35 6.59 5.67 -8.10
N ALA A 36 5.68 5.49 -7.12
CA ALA A 36 4.32 6.02 -7.20
C ALA A 36 4.30 7.57 -7.21
N ILE A 37 5.12 8.22 -6.39
CA ILE A 37 5.29 9.68 -6.39
C ILE A 37 5.79 10.16 -7.76
N ALA A 38 6.69 9.41 -8.40
CA ALA A 38 7.18 9.68 -9.75
C ALA A 38 6.16 9.37 -10.86
N GLY A 39 4.92 9.00 -10.52
CA GLY A 39 3.83 8.77 -11.47
C GLY A 39 3.89 7.42 -12.19
N GLN A 40 4.65 6.45 -11.67
CA GLN A 40 4.81 5.14 -12.31
C GLN A 40 3.63 4.17 -12.07
N GLY A 41 2.64 4.58 -11.28
CA GLY A 41 1.44 3.80 -11.04
C GLY A 41 0.87 3.99 -9.64
N VAL A 42 0.22 2.93 -9.13
CA VAL A 42 -0.39 2.87 -7.80
C VAL A 42 0.39 1.89 -6.93
N VAL A 43 0.46 2.18 -5.63
CA VAL A 43 1.14 1.32 -4.65
C VAL A 43 0.23 1.02 -3.47
N LEU A 44 0.27 -0.23 -3.00
CA LEU A 44 -0.23 -0.59 -1.69
C LEU A 44 0.94 -0.48 -0.70
N ALA A 45 0.86 0.46 0.24
CA ALA A 45 1.94 0.78 1.15
C ALA A 45 1.43 1.03 2.58
N SER A 46 2.34 0.90 3.55
CA SER A 46 2.17 1.30 4.93
C SER A 46 1.68 2.74 5.03
N SER A 47 0.53 2.94 5.66
CA SER A 47 -0.05 4.27 5.89
C SER A 47 0.91 5.17 6.68
N ALA A 48 1.69 4.62 7.61
CA ALA A 48 2.68 5.37 8.37
C ALA A 48 3.81 5.93 7.48
N LEU A 49 4.24 5.18 6.47
CA LEU A 49 5.29 5.63 5.54
C LEU A 49 4.74 6.58 4.46
N ALA A 50 3.51 6.36 4.00
CA ALA A 50 2.88 7.20 2.98
C ALA A 50 2.29 8.51 3.55
N ALA A 51 2.11 8.62 4.87
CA ALA A 51 1.41 9.73 5.52
C ALA A 51 1.96 11.11 5.14
N SER A 52 3.29 11.27 5.08
CA SER A 52 3.92 12.54 4.72
C SER A 52 3.66 12.93 3.27
N ALA A 53 3.78 11.97 2.34
CA ALA A 53 3.53 12.19 0.92
C ALA A 53 2.06 12.52 0.63
N VAL A 54 1.14 11.90 1.36
CA VAL A 54 -0.30 12.23 1.29
C VAL A 54 -0.57 13.62 1.86
N ALA A 55 -0.01 13.94 3.03
CA ALA A 55 -0.16 15.26 3.64
C ALA A 55 0.43 16.39 2.76
N ALA A 56 1.51 16.10 2.04
CA ALA A 56 2.11 17.02 1.07
C ALA A 56 1.38 17.08 -0.29
N GLY A 57 0.34 16.26 -0.49
CA GLY A 57 -0.43 16.19 -1.75
C GLY A 57 0.32 15.53 -2.91
N GLN A 58 1.44 14.84 -2.64
CA GLN A 58 2.21 14.10 -3.63
C GLN A 58 1.55 12.76 -3.98
N LEU A 59 0.83 12.19 -3.01
CA LEU A 59 0.01 11.00 -3.18
C LEU A 59 -1.43 11.28 -2.74
N VAL A 60 -2.36 10.49 -3.26
CA VAL A 60 -3.76 10.48 -2.84
C VAL A 60 -4.15 9.04 -2.49
N CYS A 61 -4.90 8.86 -1.40
CA CYS A 61 -5.43 7.55 -1.04
C CYS A 61 -6.57 7.19 -2.00
N LEU A 62 -6.49 6.00 -2.63
CA LEU A 62 -7.45 5.56 -3.64
C LEU A 62 -8.61 4.74 -3.07
N SER A 63 -8.48 4.23 -1.84
CA SER A 63 -9.49 3.39 -1.18
C SER A 63 -9.36 3.48 0.34
N ASP A 64 -10.48 3.33 1.05
CA ASP A 64 -10.51 3.19 2.50
C ASP A 64 -10.28 1.73 2.95
N THR A 65 -10.10 0.79 2.01
CA THR A 65 -9.76 -0.60 2.33
C THR A 65 -8.29 -0.71 2.74
N ASP A 66 -8.06 -1.17 3.97
CA ASP A 66 -6.73 -1.49 4.48
C ASP A 66 -6.51 -3.01 4.61
N LEU A 67 -5.24 -3.39 4.62
CA LEU A 67 -4.81 -4.70 5.08
C LEU A 67 -4.17 -4.54 6.47
N PRO A 68 -4.35 -5.51 7.39
CA PRO A 68 -3.66 -5.49 8.67
C PRO A 68 -2.15 -5.30 8.47
N GLY A 69 -1.64 -4.19 9.01
CA GLY A 69 -0.22 -3.85 8.94
C GLY A 69 0.67 -4.79 9.75
N ARG A 70 1.98 -4.65 9.58
CA ARG A 70 2.97 -5.40 10.37
C ARG A 70 3.04 -4.86 11.81
N THR A 71 3.21 -5.76 12.77
CA THR A 71 3.50 -5.38 14.16
C THR A 71 5.00 -5.19 14.36
N PHE A 72 5.40 -4.05 14.93
CA PHE A 72 6.79 -3.75 15.29
C PHE A 72 7.07 -4.09 16.76
N TRP A 73 8.26 -4.63 17.01
CA TRP A 73 8.71 -5.01 18.36
C TRP A 73 10.02 -4.33 18.69
N ALA A 74 10.07 -3.64 19.83
CA ALA A 74 11.34 -3.21 20.42
C ALA A 74 11.99 -4.42 21.11
N VAL A 75 13.17 -4.83 20.64
CA VAL A 75 13.88 -6.00 21.14
C VAL A 75 15.23 -5.61 21.71
N CYS A 76 15.58 -6.17 22.86
CA CYS A 76 16.89 -6.02 23.47
C CYS A 76 17.26 -7.29 24.23
N ARG A 77 18.55 -7.44 24.55
CA ARG A 77 19.00 -8.52 25.42
C ARG A 77 18.56 -8.24 26.86
N ALA A 78 18.14 -9.28 27.57
CA ALA A 78 17.75 -9.16 28.97
C ALA A 78 18.92 -8.72 29.89
N ASP A 79 20.17 -8.97 29.50
CA ASP A 79 21.38 -8.59 30.24
C ASP A 79 22.01 -7.28 29.74
N HIS A 80 21.29 -6.50 28.93
CA HIS A 80 21.86 -5.28 28.36
C HIS A 80 22.17 -4.26 29.48
N PRO A 81 23.40 -3.70 29.57
CA PRO A 81 23.80 -2.82 30.67
C PRO A 81 22.99 -1.52 30.77
N ARG A 82 22.24 -1.19 29.71
CA ARG A 82 21.34 -0.04 29.61
C ARG A 82 19.87 -0.42 29.50
N LEU A 83 19.47 -1.59 30.03
CA LEU A 83 18.09 -2.08 29.91
C LEU A 83 17.05 -1.05 30.37
N ALA A 84 17.29 -0.37 31.49
CA ALA A 84 16.40 0.68 31.99
C ALA A 84 16.22 1.85 31.00
N ASP A 85 17.28 2.27 30.30
CA ASP A 85 17.18 3.30 29.26
C ASP A 85 16.37 2.80 28.06
N ILE A 86 16.58 1.53 27.67
CA ILE A 86 15.87 0.90 26.55
C ILE A 86 14.39 0.77 26.86
N GLU A 87 14.02 0.36 28.07
CA GLU A 87 12.63 0.28 28.52
C GLU A 87 11.97 1.65 28.56
N ARG A 88 12.70 2.67 29.03
CA ARG A 88 12.21 4.06 29.04
C ARG A 88 11.97 4.56 27.62
N PHE A 89 12.92 4.34 26.72
CA PHE A 89 12.78 4.70 25.31
C PHE A 89 11.62 3.95 24.66
N SER A 90 11.52 2.63 24.86
CA SER A 90 10.47 1.80 24.28
C SER A 90 9.08 2.21 24.77
N SER A 91 8.96 2.58 26.05
CA SER A 91 7.71 3.10 26.63
C SER A 91 7.34 4.45 26.02
N TRP A 92 8.32 5.35 25.87
CA TRP A 92 8.11 6.64 25.20
C TRP A 92 7.67 6.46 23.74
N VAL A 93 8.33 5.59 22.97
CA VAL A 93 7.94 5.27 21.59
C VAL A 93 6.50 4.77 21.54
N ARG A 94 6.14 3.82 22.40
CA ARG A 94 4.78 3.26 22.45
C ARG A 94 3.70 4.29 22.79
N ALA A 95 4.03 5.29 23.60
CA ALA A 95 3.11 6.38 23.94
C ALA A 95 3.04 7.48 22.87
N SER A 96 4.02 7.51 21.95
CA SER A 96 4.12 8.50 20.87
C SER A 96 3.72 7.95 19.51
N ALA A 97 3.45 6.65 19.42
CA ALA A 97 2.92 5.95 18.25
C ALA A 97 1.39 6.02 18.24
#